data_AF-A0A8S8Z3Y4-F1
#
_entry.id   AF-A0A8S8Z3Y4-F1
#
_cell.length_a   1.000
_cell.length_b   1.000
_cell.length_c   1.000
_cell.angle_alpha   90.00
_cell.angle_beta   90.00
_cell.angle_gamma   90.00
#
_symmetry.space_group_name_H-M   'P 1'
#
loop_
_entity.id
_entity.type
_entity.pdbx_description
1 polymer ?
#
loop_
_entity_poly.entity_id
_entity_poly.type
_entity_poly.pdbx_seq_one_letter_code
_entity_poly.pdbx_strand_id
1 'polypeptide(L)'
;MDAAGRFIRIDRRCRTSVPGVYAIGDVAGEPMLAHKASAEGEMVAEIIAGHEREFDKVAIPAIVFTEPEIISVGLTPQRGRGTR
;
A
#
# COMPACT_ATOMS: atom_id res chain seq x y z
N MET A 1 -14.28 -7.13 -14.89
CA MET A 1 -12.90 -7.03 -14.40
C MET A 1 -12.44 -5.60 -14.58
N ASP A 2 -12.28 -4.92 -13.46
CA ASP A 2 -11.71 -3.60 -13.27
C ASP A 2 -10.17 -3.66 -13.40
N ALA A 3 -9.69 -3.68 -14.64
CA ALA A 3 -8.31 -4.03 -14.94
C ALA A 3 -7.30 -2.98 -14.44
N ALA A 4 -6.70 -3.20 -13.26
CA ALA A 4 -5.45 -2.58 -12.81
C ALA A 4 -4.21 -3.38 -13.28
N GLY A 5 -4.25 -3.87 -14.53
CA GLY A 5 -3.25 -4.81 -15.05
C GLY A 5 -3.32 -6.17 -14.33
N ARG A 6 -2.22 -6.58 -13.69
CA ARG A 6 -2.10 -7.87 -12.96
C ARG A 6 -2.61 -7.81 -11.51
N PHE A 7 -3.04 -6.65 -11.03
CA PHE A 7 -3.46 -6.44 -9.64
C PHE A 7 -4.98 -6.38 -9.50
N ILE A 8 -5.47 -6.69 -8.30
CA ILE A 8 -6.85 -6.40 -7.91
C ILE A 8 -6.94 -4.91 -7.58
N ARG A 9 -7.84 -4.19 -8.26
CA ARG A 9 -8.04 -2.77 -7.99
C ARG A 9 -8.73 -2.60 -6.63
N ILE A 10 -8.17 -1.71 -5.82
CA ILE A 10 -8.72 -1.35 -4.52
C ILE A 10 -8.90 0.16 -4.36
N ASP A 11 -9.82 0.57 -3.49
CA ASP A 11 -9.91 1.93 -2.98
C ASP A 11 -8.95 2.17 -1.78
N ARG A 12 -9.02 3.37 -1.16
CA ARG A 12 -8.19 3.73 0.00
C ARG A 12 -8.49 2.92 1.27
N ARG A 13 -9.56 2.13 1.26
CA ARG A 13 -10.01 1.25 2.34
C ARG A 13 -9.81 -0.23 1.98
N CYS A 14 -8.98 -0.51 0.97
CA CYS A 14 -8.67 -1.85 0.45
C CYS A 14 -9.89 -2.63 -0.07
N ARG A 15 -10.99 -1.94 -0.44
CA ARG A 15 -12.20 -2.57 -0.96
C ARG A 15 -12.06 -2.81 -2.46
N THR A 16 -12.49 -3.98 -2.90
CA THR A 16 -12.60 -4.30 -4.33
C THR A 16 -13.91 -3.76 -4.91
N SER A 17 -14.16 -4.01 -6.20
CA SER A 17 -15.46 -3.73 -6.81
C SER A 17 -16.61 -4.61 -6.30
N VAL A 18 -16.32 -5.70 -5.58
CA VAL A 18 -17.33 -6.59 -5.00
C VAL A 18 -17.59 -6.20 -3.54
N PRO A 19 -18.85 -5.90 -3.15
CA PRO A 19 -19.19 -5.55 -1.77
C PRO A 19 -18.76 -6.63 -0.76
N GLY A 20 -18.13 -6.20 0.32
CA GLY A 20 -17.64 -7.10 1.38
C GLY A 20 -16.36 -7.88 1.04
N VAL A 21 -15.80 -7.70 -0.17
CA VAL A 21 -14.54 -8.33 -0.58
C VAL A 21 -13.42 -7.30 -0.57
N TYR A 22 -12.33 -7.66 0.10
CA TYR A 22 -11.14 -6.83 0.29
C TYR A 22 -9.90 -7.51 -0.31
N ALA A 23 -8.91 -6.71 -0.69
CA ALA A 23 -7.62 -7.18 -1.15
C ALA A 23 -6.50 -6.31 -0.55
N ILE A 24 -5.42 -6.94 -0.08
CA ILE A 24 -4.29 -6.28 0.60
C ILE A 24 -2.95 -6.85 0.11
N GLY A 25 -1.87 -6.13 0.37
CA GLY A 25 -0.52 -6.57 0.06
C GLY A 25 -0.24 -6.62 -1.43
N ASP A 26 0.52 -7.62 -1.84
CA ASP A 26 1.09 -7.71 -3.18
C ASP A 26 0.04 -7.91 -4.28
N VAL A 27 -1.08 -8.58 -3.96
CA VAL A 27 -2.20 -8.74 -4.90
C VAL A 27 -2.90 -7.40 -5.19
N ALA A 28 -2.75 -6.42 -4.30
CA ALA A 28 -3.34 -5.09 -4.39
C ALA A 28 -2.36 -4.03 -4.94
N GLY A 29 -1.21 -4.46 -5.49
CA GLY A 29 -0.26 -3.57 -6.16
C GLY A 29 0.95 -3.16 -5.33
N GLU A 30 1.77 -2.31 -5.92
CA GLU A 30 3.02 -1.84 -5.36
C GLU A 30 2.84 -0.87 -4.17
N PRO A 31 3.85 -0.71 -3.30
CA PRO A 31 5.07 -1.51 -3.20
C PRO A 31 4.81 -2.88 -2.53
N MET A 32 5.45 -3.94 -3.04
CA MET A 32 5.34 -5.30 -2.50
C MET A 32 6.25 -5.48 -1.29
N LEU A 33 5.77 -5.02 -0.12
CA LEU A 33 6.52 -5.01 1.12
C LEU A 33 5.65 -5.56 2.25
N ALA A 34 6.21 -6.46 3.05
CA ALA A 34 5.47 -7.15 4.12
C ALA A 34 4.82 -6.19 5.12
N HIS A 35 5.49 -5.09 5.46
CA HIS A 35 4.96 -4.10 6.41
C HIS A 35 3.89 -3.17 5.78
N LYS A 36 3.80 -3.08 4.44
CA LYS A 36 2.63 -2.49 3.77
C LYS A 36 1.44 -3.43 3.96
N ALA A 37 1.60 -4.70 3.57
CA ALA A 37 0.54 -5.71 3.65
C ALA A 37 0.00 -5.88 5.08
N SER A 38 0.89 -5.88 6.07
CA SER A 38 0.50 -6.01 7.49
C SER A 38 -0.38 -4.84 7.94
N ALA A 39 -0.01 -3.61 7.58
CA ALA A 39 -0.77 -2.42 7.96
C ALA A 39 -2.10 -2.30 7.20
N GLU A 40 -2.14 -2.67 5.92
CA GLU A 40 -3.40 -2.77 5.17
C GLU A 40 -4.33 -3.82 5.80
N GLY A 41 -3.79 -4.97 6.25
CA GLY A 41 -4.55 -6.01 6.93
C GLY A 41 -5.13 -5.57 8.28
N GLU A 42 -4.32 -4.92 9.12
CA GLU A 42 -4.77 -4.34 10.39
C GLU A 42 -5.90 -3.32 10.17
N MET A 43 -5.72 -2.41 9.21
CA MET A 43 -6.74 -1.42 8.85
C MET A 43 -8.03 -2.09 8.38
N VAL A 44 -7.96 -3.10 7.51
CA VAL A 44 -9.15 -3.82 7.04
C VAL A 44 -9.88 -4.51 8.19
N ALA A 45 -9.15 -5.11 9.14
CA ALA A 45 -9.75 -5.71 10.32
C ALA A 45 -10.50 -4.66 11.17
N GLU A 46 -9.92 -3.48 11.39
CA GLU A 46 -10.57 -2.36 12.09
C GLU A 46 -11.85 -1.91 11.34
N ILE A 47 -11.81 -1.80 10.01
CA ILE A 47 -12.97 -1.43 9.19
C ILE A 47 -14.08 -2.48 9.31
N ILE A 48 -13.74 -3.77 9.27
CA ILE A 48 -14.70 -4.87 9.43
C ILE A 48 -15.31 -4.85 10.84
N ALA A 49 -14.55 -4.44 11.86
CA ALA A 49 -15.04 -4.25 13.22
C ALA A 49 -15.91 -2.98 13.40
N GLY A 50 -16.10 -2.18 12.35
CA GLY A 50 -16.96 -0.99 12.36
C GLY A 50 -16.24 0.33 12.66
N HIS A 51 -14.90 0.32 12.70
CA HIS A 51 -14.12 1.55 12.87
C HIS A 51 -13.95 2.31 11.56
N GLU A 52 -13.88 3.64 11.65
CA GLU A 52 -13.57 4.48 10.50
C GLU A 52 -12.05 4.65 10.34
N ARG A 53 -11.52 4.05 9.27
CA ARG A 53 -10.10 4.06 8.93
C ARG A 53 -9.90 4.14 7.43
N GLU A 54 -8.75 4.67 7.02
CA GLU A 54 -8.28 4.67 5.65
C GLU A 54 -6.75 4.62 5.60
N PHE A 55 -6.21 4.19 4.46
CA PHE A 55 -4.78 4.13 4.26
C PHE A 55 -4.26 5.54 3.93
N ASP A 56 -3.76 6.23 4.96
CA ASP A 56 -3.16 7.57 4.86
C ASP A 56 -1.68 7.56 5.29
N LYS A 57 -0.88 6.70 4.66
CA LYS A 57 0.55 6.64 4.97
C LYS A 57 1.31 7.73 4.23
N VAL A 58 1.95 8.62 4.99
CA VAL A 58 2.87 9.66 4.50
C VAL A 58 4.10 9.05 3.81
N ALA A 59 4.55 7.87 4.24
CA ALA A 59 5.65 7.12 3.64
C ALA A 59 5.56 5.61 3.95
N ILE A 60 6.17 4.81 3.08
CA ILE A 60 6.42 3.38 3.28
C ILE A 60 7.94 3.17 3.18
N PRO A 61 8.64 2.80 4.27
CA PRO A 61 10.08 2.52 4.23
C PRO A 61 10.42 1.36 3.30
N ALA A 62 11.53 1.44 2.58
CA ALA A 62 12.09 0.31 1.82
C ALA A 62 13.56 0.10 2.20
N ILE A 63 13.92 -1.16 2.44
CA ILE A 63 15.25 -1.57 2.91
C ILE A 63 15.76 -2.67 1.97
N VAL A 64 17.00 -2.51 1.50
CA VAL A 64 17.75 -3.54 0.78
C VAL A 64 18.89 -4.00 1.69
N PHE A 65 18.81 -5.25 2.14
CA PHE A 65 19.75 -5.87 3.08
C PHE A 65 21.04 -6.38 2.37
N THR A 66 21.60 -5.56 1.49
CA THR A 66 22.93 -5.77 0.91
C THR A 66 24.03 -5.25 1.86
N GLU A 67 25.29 -5.40 1.48
CA GLU A 67 26.42 -4.81 2.21
C GLU A 67 27.19 -3.83 1.30
N PRO A 68 27.09 -2.51 1.54
CA PRO A 68 26.33 -1.84 2.60
C PRO A 68 24.80 -1.92 2.38
N GLU A 69 24.06 -1.72 3.47
CA GLU A 69 22.59 -1.62 3.42
C GLU A 69 22.15 -0.34 2.70
N ILE A 70 20.99 -0.41 2.04
CA ILE A 70 20.37 0.75 1.39
C ILE A 70 18.98 0.96 1.97
N ILE A 71 18.75 2.14 2.55
CA ILE A 71 17.49 2.50 3.18
C ILE A 71 16.90 3.73 2.49
N SER A 72 15.59 3.69 2.20
CA SER A 72 14.86 4.84 1.67
C SER A 72 13.50 5.00 2.36
N VAL A 73 13.12 6.24 2.65
CA VAL A 73 11.82 6.59 3.24
C VAL A 73 11.33 7.89 2.61
N GLY A 74 10.07 7.94 2.20
CA GLY A 74 9.46 9.14 1.64
C GLY A 74 9.91 9.44 0.21
N LEU A 75 9.94 10.72 -0.16
CA LEU A 75 10.25 11.15 -1.52
C LEU A 75 11.76 11.17 -1.77
N THR A 76 12.17 10.63 -2.91
CA THR A 76 13.54 10.79 -3.41
C THR A 76 13.75 12.19 -3.98
N PRO A 77 14.99 12.72 -4.05
CA PRO A 77 15.27 14.01 -4.67
C PRO A 77 14.79 14.11 -6.12
N GLN A 78 14.80 13.02 -6.89
CA GLN A 78 14.27 12.96 -8.26
C GLN A 78 12.75 13.13 -8.30
N ARG A 79 12.02 12.62 -7.30
CA ARG A 79 10.56 12.75 -7.19
C ARG A 79 10.12 14.07 -6.53
N GLY A 80 10.98 14.68 -5.70
CA GLY A 80 10.72 15.98 -5.06
C GLY A 80 10.97 17.19 -5.96
N ARG A 81 11.74 17.03 -7.05
CA ARG A 81 11.84 18.02 -8.13
C ARG A 81 10.67 17.80 -9.08
N GLY A 82 9.47 18.23 -8.69
CA GLY A 82 8.38 18.36 -9.64
C GLY A 82 8.86 19.15 -10.86
N THR A 83 8.60 18.63 -12.05
CA THR A 83 8.61 19.42 -13.29
C THR A 83 7.86 20.72 -13.01
N ARG A 84 8.59 21.83 -13.05
CA ARG A 84 7.97 23.15 -13.24
C ARG A 84 7.43 23.25 -14.66
#